data_AF-A0A376NWI4-F1
#
_entry.id   AF-A0A376NWI4-F1
#
_cell.length_a   1.000
_cell.length_b   1.000
_cell.length_c   1.000
_cell.angle_alpha   90.00
_cell.angle_beta   90.00
_cell.angle_gamma   90.00
#
_symmetry.space_group_name_H-M   'P 1'
#
loop_
_entity.id
_entity.type
_entity.pdbx_description
1 polymer ?
#
loop_
_entity_poly.entity_id
_entity_poly.type
_entity_poly.pdbx_seq_one_letter_code
_entity_poly.pdbx_strand_id
1 'polypeptide(L)'
;MVKPVDRIVPDFAAAGASIITFHPEASEHVDRTLQLIKENGCKAGLVFNPATPLSYLDYVMDKLDVILLMSVNPGFGGQSFIPQTLDKLREVRRRIDESGFDIRLEVDGA
;
A
#
# COMPACT_ATOMS: atom_id res chain seq x y z
N MET A 1 4.90 4.02 -8.71
CA MET A 1 3.71 4.88 -8.88
C MET A 1 3.29 4.86 -10.36
N VAL A 2 2.35 4.01 -10.75
CA VAL A 2 1.86 3.88 -12.13
C VAL A 2 0.35 3.65 -12.15
N LYS A 3 -0.31 3.95 -13.27
CA LYS A 3 -1.71 3.59 -13.55
C LYS A 3 -1.84 3.22 -15.04
N PRO A 4 -2.44 2.07 -15.41
CA PRO A 4 -2.98 1.01 -14.55
C PRO A 4 -1.89 0.15 -13.91
N VAL A 5 -2.19 -0.43 -12.74
CA VAL A 5 -1.24 -1.25 -11.96
C VAL A 5 -1.09 -2.67 -12.52
N ASP A 6 -2.21 -3.33 -12.86
CA ASP A 6 -2.24 -4.76 -13.16
C ASP A 6 -1.26 -5.18 -14.26
N ARG A 7 -1.06 -4.32 -15.27
CA ARG A 7 -0.16 -4.62 -16.40
C ARG A 7 1.29 -4.76 -15.99
N ILE A 8 1.74 -4.04 -14.96
CA ILE A 8 3.16 -3.98 -14.59
C ILE A 8 3.52 -4.98 -13.48
N VAL A 9 2.53 -5.51 -12.77
CA VAL A 9 2.74 -6.44 -11.65
C VAL A 9 3.54 -7.68 -12.08
N PRO A 10 3.17 -8.40 -13.17
CA PRO A 10 3.94 -9.58 -13.59
C PRO A 10 5.37 -9.23 -14.01
N ASP A 11 5.58 -8.07 -14.62
CA ASP A 11 6.90 -7.64 -15.08
C ASP A 11 7.84 -7.39 -13.88
N PHE A 12 7.37 -6.71 -12.84
CA PHE A 12 8.16 -6.50 -11.62
C PHE A 12 8.39 -7.80 -10.84
N ALA A 13 7.38 -8.67 -10.76
CA ALA A 13 7.52 -9.97 -10.13
C ALA A 13 8.57 -10.83 -10.84
N ALA A 14 8.50 -10.91 -12.18
CA ALA A 14 9.48 -11.62 -13.01
C ALA A 14 10.89 -11.02 -12.90
N ALA A 15 11.00 -9.71 -12.66
CA ALA A 15 12.26 -9.04 -12.37
C ALA A 15 12.83 -9.31 -10.96
N GLY A 16 12.12 -10.08 -10.12
CA GLY A 16 12.58 -10.52 -8.80
C GLY A 16 12.04 -9.70 -7.63
N ALA A 17 10.99 -8.90 -7.81
CA ALA A 17 10.36 -8.20 -6.71
C ALA A 17 9.81 -9.18 -5.66
N SER A 18 10.12 -8.95 -4.39
CA SER A 18 9.57 -9.76 -3.28
C SER A 18 8.30 -9.15 -2.68
N ILE A 19 8.16 -7.82 -2.78
CA ILE A 19 7.04 -7.04 -2.26
C ILE A 19 6.62 -6.07 -3.36
N ILE A 20 5.32 -6.01 -3.65
CA ILE A 20 4.75 -5.03 -4.56
C ILE A 20 3.62 -4.31 -3.83
N THR A 21 3.73 -3.00 -3.72
CA THR A 21 2.70 -2.13 -3.15
C THR A 21 2.18 -1.17 -4.22
N PHE A 22 0.90 -0.82 -4.15
CA PHE A 22 0.29 0.09 -5.10
C PHE A 22 -0.75 1.02 -4.45
N HIS A 23 -1.03 2.16 -5.08
CA HIS A 23 -2.09 3.06 -4.63
C HIS A 23 -3.45 2.49 -5.02
N PRO A 24 -4.43 2.38 -4.11
CA PRO A 24 -5.73 1.82 -4.44
C PRO A 24 -6.43 2.58 -5.58
N GLU A 25 -6.23 3.90 -5.69
CA GLU A 25 -6.81 4.75 -6.75
C GLU A 25 -6.24 4.46 -8.17
N ALA A 26 -5.16 3.70 -8.24
CA ALA A 26 -4.53 3.29 -9.49
C ALA A 26 -5.08 1.96 -10.03
N SER A 27 -6.00 1.31 -9.32
CA SER A 27 -6.69 0.09 -9.75
C SER A 27 -8.20 0.30 -9.79
N GLU A 28 -8.86 -0.22 -10.84
CA GLU A 28 -10.32 -0.29 -10.91
C GLU A 28 -10.89 -1.42 -10.02
N HIS A 29 -10.06 -2.40 -9.67
CA HIS A 29 -10.43 -3.59 -8.91
C HIS A 29 -9.32 -3.95 -7.90
N VAL A 30 -9.21 -3.16 -6.83
CA VAL A 30 -8.17 -3.28 -5.79
C VAL A 30 -7.97 -4.73 -5.33
N ASP A 31 -9.07 -5.44 -5.06
CA ASP A 31 -9.07 -6.84 -4.62
C ASP A 31 -8.35 -7.78 -5.60
N ARG A 32 -8.69 -7.65 -6.89
CA ARG A 32 -8.11 -8.44 -7.97
C ARG A 32 -6.62 -8.13 -8.13
N THR A 33 -6.23 -6.86 -8.00
CA THR A 33 -4.82 -6.47 -8.09
C THR A 33 -4.00 -7.06 -6.95
N LEU A 34 -4.53 -7.08 -5.72
CA LEU A 34 -3.87 -7.73 -4.58
C LEU A 34 -3.69 -9.25 -4.81
N GLN A 35 -4.72 -9.91 -5.33
CA GLN A 35 -4.65 -11.33 -5.71
C GLN A 35 -3.59 -11.57 -6.78
N LEU A 36 -3.59 -10.77 -7.85
CA LEU A 36 -2.61 -10.87 -8.94
C LEU A 36 -1.17 -10.79 -8.42
N ILE A 37 -0.89 -9.87 -7.48
CA ILE A 37 0.44 -9.75 -6.87
C ILE A 37 0.83 -11.04 -6.14
N LYS A 38 -0.09 -11.60 -5.34
CA LYS A 38 0.15 -12.85 -4.60
C LYS A 38 0.29 -14.07 -5.52
N GLU A 39 -0.50 -14.15 -6.60
CA GLU A 39 -0.40 -15.21 -7.61
C GLU A 39 0.96 -15.20 -8.33
N ASN A 40 1.59 -14.03 -8.44
CA ASN A 40 2.96 -13.89 -8.96
C ASN A 40 4.04 -14.11 -7.89
N GLY A 41 3.69 -14.61 -6.70
CA GLY A 41 4.64 -15.00 -5.65
C GLY A 41 5.19 -13.85 -4.82
N CYS A 42 4.62 -12.65 -4.94
CA CYS A 42 5.04 -11.47 -4.18
C CYS A 42 4.14 -11.23 -2.96
N LYS A 43 4.68 -10.56 -1.93
CA LYS A 43 3.87 -9.95 -0.89
C LYS A 43 3.13 -8.72 -1.46
N ALA A 44 1.86 -8.58 -1.12
CA ALA A 44 0.98 -7.55 -1.64
C ALA A 44 0.70 -6.46 -0.60
N GLY A 45 0.60 -5.21 -1.04
CA GLY A 45 0.27 -4.12 -0.14
C GLY A 45 -0.35 -2.91 -0.80
N LEU A 46 -0.90 -2.03 0.04
CA LEU A 46 -1.50 -0.77 -0.39
C LEU A 46 -0.70 0.44 0.11
N VAL A 47 -0.64 1.45 -0.75
CA VAL A 47 -0.01 2.74 -0.49
C VAL A 47 -1.07 3.82 -0.33
N PHE A 48 -1.03 4.58 0.75
CA PHE A 48 -1.96 5.67 1.02
C PHE A 48 -1.27 7.02 0.88
N ASN A 49 -1.74 7.84 -0.08
CA ASN A 49 -1.35 9.25 -0.12
C ASN A 49 -1.85 9.97 1.15
N PRO A 50 -1.36 11.18 1.47
CA PRO A 50 -1.81 11.91 2.65
C PRO A 50 -3.35 12.01 2.73
N ALA A 51 -4.00 12.35 1.62
CA ALA A 51 -5.45 12.50 1.52
C ALA A 51 -6.23 11.20 1.27
N THR A 52 -5.58 10.09 0.91
CA THR A 52 -6.28 8.82 0.61
C THR A 52 -6.98 8.30 1.87
N PRO A 53 -8.30 8.07 1.87
CA PRO A 53 -9.01 7.58 3.04
C PRO A 53 -8.59 6.15 3.37
N LEU A 54 -8.59 5.79 4.67
CA LEU A 54 -8.26 4.44 5.12
C LEU A 54 -9.39 3.42 4.86
N SER A 55 -10.56 3.85 4.38
CA SER A 55 -11.70 2.99 4.07
C SER A 55 -11.41 1.94 2.99
N TYR A 56 -10.35 2.12 2.18
CA TYR A 56 -9.88 1.09 1.26
C TYR A 56 -9.42 -0.20 1.98
N LEU A 57 -9.10 -0.13 3.28
CA LEU A 57 -8.68 -1.28 4.07
C LEU A 57 -9.85 -2.18 4.48
N ASP A 58 -11.06 -1.63 4.62
CA ASP A 58 -12.16 -2.24 5.38
C ASP A 58 -12.57 -3.65 4.88
N TYR A 59 -12.27 -3.98 3.62
CA TYR A 59 -12.65 -5.24 2.98
C TYR A 59 -11.49 -6.07 2.42
N VAL A 60 -10.24 -5.66 2.69
CA VAL A 60 -9.06 -6.32 2.10
C VAL A 60 -7.93 -6.57 3.10
N MET A 61 -8.12 -6.30 4.40
CA MET A 61 -7.09 -6.52 5.43
C MET A 61 -6.51 -7.94 5.41
N ASP A 62 -7.33 -8.95 5.13
CA ASP A 62 -6.93 -10.37 5.02
C ASP A 62 -5.99 -10.66 3.84
N LYS A 63 -5.89 -9.72 2.88
CA LYS A 63 -5.09 -9.85 1.66
C LYS A 63 -3.83 -8.99 1.68
N LEU A 64 -3.60 -8.23 2.74
CA LEU A 64 -2.46 -7.33 2.85
C LEU A 64 -1.32 -7.99 3.62
N ASP A 65 -0.11 -7.87 3.08
CA ASP A 65 1.13 -8.16 3.78
C ASP A 65 1.81 -6.85 4.23
N VAL A 66 1.54 -5.74 3.53
CA VAL A 66 2.15 -4.42 3.77
C VAL A 66 1.11 -3.31 3.63
N ILE A 67 1.14 -2.33 4.54
CA ILE A 67 0.47 -1.03 4.39
C ILE A 67 1.54 0.05 4.46
N LEU A 68 1.61 0.91 3.44
CA LEU A 68 2.56 2.00 3.34
C LEU A 68 1.84 3.34 3.37
N LEU A 69 2.26 4.24 4.26
CA LEU A 69 1.74 5.60 4.36
C LEU A 69 2.73 6.59 3.77
N MET A 70 2.29 7.39 2.81
CA MET A 70 3.10 8.50 2.31
C MET A 70 3.10 9.64 3.34
N SER A 71 4.28 10.10 3.76
CA SER A 71 4.46 11.27 4.60
C SER A 71 4.71 12.56 3.81
N VAL A 72 4.73 12.45 2.48
CA VAL A 72 4.85 13.56 1.51
C VAL A 72 3.91 13.28 0.34
N ASN A 73 3.72 14.25 -0.57
CA ASN A 73 3.01 13.95 -1.81
C ASN A 73 3.91 13.12 -2.74
N PRO A 74 3.39 12.08 -3.40
CA PRO A 74 4.17 11.24 -4.31
C PRO A 74 4.79 12.05 -5.45
N GLY A 75 6.04 11.74 -5.82
CA GLY A 75 6.67 12.21 -7.06
C GLY A 75 8.13 12.67 -6.92
N PHE A 76 8.47 13.38 -5.85
CA PHE A 76 9.79 13.97 -5.65
C PHE A 76 10.31 13.75 -4.23
N GLY A 77 11.62 13.57 -4.06
CA GLY A 77 12.27 13.57 -2.74
C GLY A 77 12.65 14.98 -2.27
N GLY A 78 13.07 15.09 -1.01
CA GLY A 78 13.45 16.35 -0.35
C GLY A 78 12.25 17.14 0.16
N GLN A 79 11.09 16.49 0.32
CA GLN A 79 9.88 17.14 0.78
C GLN A 79 9.79 17.10 2.30
N SER A 80 9.19 18.13 2.89
CA SER A 80 8.96 18.16 4.33
C SER A 80 7.87 17.17 4.73
N PHE A 81 8.14 16.43 5.81
CA PHE A 81 7.19 15.51 6.43
C PHE A 81 5.87 16.21 6.76
N ILE A 82 4.74 15.58 6.39
CA ILE A 82 3.38 16.03 6.71
C ILE A 82 2.99 15.45 8.08
N PRO A 83 2.86 16.28 9.15
CA PRO A 83 2.64 15.80 10.52
C PRO A 83 1.40 14.91 10.70
N GLN A 84 0.33 15.19 9.94
CA GLN A 84 -0.93 14.45 9.98
C GLN A 84 -0.77 12.97 9.57
N THR A 85 0.32 12.61 8.90
CA THR A 85 0.64 11.20 8.61
C THR A 85 0.80 10.39 9.90
N LEU A 86 1.22 11.00 11.01
CA LEU A 86 1.29 10.31 12.31
C LEU A 86 -0.09 9.91 12.85
N ASP A 87 -1.13 10.70 12.57
CA ASP A 87 -2.50 10.35 12.99
C ASP A 87 -3.02 9.15 12.20
N LYS A 88 -2.78 9.14 10.88
CA LYS A 88 -3.05 7.96 10.04
C LYS A 88 -2.25 6.74 10.47
N LEU A 89 -0.98 6.93 10.85
CA LEU A 89 -0.11 5.85 11.32
C LEU A 89 -0.68 5.17 12.56
N ARG A 90 -1.12 5.96 13.56
CA ARG A 90 -1.73 5.41 14.79
C ARG A 90 -3.02 4.66 14.47
N GLU A 91 -3.87 5.21 13.60
CA GLU A 91 -5.12 4.55 13.21
C GLU A 91 -4.89 3.24 12.46
N VAL A 92 -3.93 3.19 11.52
CA VAL A 92 -3.58 1.95 10.82
C VAL A 92 -2.97 0.93 11.78
N ARG A 93 -2.07 1.34 12.68
CA ARG A 93 -1.51 0.44 13.70
C ARG A 93 -2.60 -0.21 14.53
N ARG A 94 -3.55 0.58 15.05
CA ARG A 94 -4.71 0.11 15.81
C ARG A 94 -5.52 -0.92 15.02
N ARG A 95 -5.83 -0.63 13.75
CA ARG A 95 -6.56 -1.57 12.87
C ARG A 95 -5.81 -2.89 12.65
N ILE A 96 -4.48 -2.84 12.47
CA ILE A 96 -3.68 -4.07 12.33
C ILE A 96 -3.74 -4.89 13.62
N ASP A 97 -3.54 -4.25 14.78
CA ASP A 97 -3.61 -4.92 16.09
C ASP A 97 -4.96 -5.60 16.34
N GLU A 98 -6.07 -4.91 15.99
CA GLU A 98 -7.43 -5.43 16.14
C GLU A 98 -7.78 -6.54 15.13
N SER A 99 -7.16 -6.52 13.95
CA SER A 99 -7.45 -7.49 12.89
C SER A 99 -6.86 -8.89 13.14
N GLY A 100 -5.80 -8.98 13.95
CA GLY A 100 -5.04 -10.22 14.16
C GLY A 100 -4.19 -10.66 12.96
N PHE A 101 -4.12 -9.88 11.88
CA PHE A 101 -3.25 -10.16 10.74
C PHE A 101 -1.82 -9.65 10.95
N ASP A 102 -0.84 -10.40 10.46
CA ASP A 102 0.57 -10.00 10.44
C ASP A 102 0.85 -9.07 9.25
N ILE A 103 0.54 -7.78 9.43
CA ILE A 103 0.70 -6.75 8.40
C ILE A 103 1.85 -5.83 8.79
N ARG A 104 2.83 -5.69 7.88
CA ARG A 104 3.93 -4.73 8.04
C ARG A 104 3.43 -3.31 7.75
N LEU A 105 3.72 -2.39 8.67
CA LEU A 105 3.37 -0.98 8.56
C LEU A 105 4.61 -0.16 8.19
N GLU A 106 4.57 0.54 7.07
CA GLU A 106 5.65 1.37 6.54
C GLU A 106 5.25 2.84 6.42
N VAL A 107 6.25 3.72 6.45
CA VAL A 107 6.12 5.15 6.14
C VAL A 107 7.19 5.52 5.12
N ASP A 108 6.80 6.21 4.06
CA ASP A 108 7.72 6.70 3.02
C ASP A 108 7.57 8.20 2.82
N GLY A 109 8.70 8.90 2.84
CA GLY A 109 8.82 10.32 2.54
C GLY A 109 10.11 10.90 3.13
N ALA A 110 10.90 11.50 2.25
CA ALA A 110 12.18 12.14 2.53
C ALA A 110 12.24 13.51 1.83
#